data_AF-A0A947XUV4-F1
#
_entry.id   AF-A0A947XUV4-F1
#
_cell.length_a   1.000
_cell.length_b   1.000
_cell.length_c   1.000
_cell.angle_alpha   90.00
_cell.angle_beta   90.00
_cell.angle_gamma   90.00
#
_symmetry.space_group_name_H-M   'P 1'
#
loop_
_entity.id
_entity.type
_entity.pdbx_description
1 polymer ?
#
loop_
_entity_poly.entity_id
_entity_poly.type
_entity_poly.pdbx_seq_one_letter_code
_entity_poly.pdbx_strand_id
1 'polypeptide(L)'
;MNLQIERPYVEAMITEFPRLAPLQDQLRFGNKVTLPFSRFSGAELGFLGNLYREAGPAMRTRAAQLATLQQAFDGQGTRFGPDDDLEMLMPAIAGYLATDALRGWLFRVNVSDKPLAYVVTRLDYIASSNDETGKVVLELRANAKGTLATAAFRISATDIVDRTVAEIFAAKGYVRESTELLAAYDDSVARYFDWRAQYGKQFSAQGTGFYAEDPSATHRDTDWSRKDVVVLSSGSGVTRLVNDEGILSARTTTLETTGDILGPYLRKAAKSNQYNAEEAIGETQAAMPKGLFTQLPVHPYLFMFHLDLHHYLWVHVDDIALYEYQPALKQKLILPPE
;
A
#
# COMPACT_ATOMS: atom_id res chain seq x y z
N MET A 1 -5.23 11.54 2.53
CA MET A 1 -4.16 10.78 3.21
C MET A 1 -3.37 11.72 4.13
N ASN A 2 -2.88 11.27 5.29
CA ASN A 2 -1.99 12.08 6.13
C ASN A 2 -0.52 11.70 5.91
N LEU A 3 0.44 12.48 6.40
CA LEU A 3 1.86 12.16 6.48
C LEU A 3 2.24 12.20 7.95
N GLN A 4 2.93 11.16 8.43
CA GLN A 4 3.43 11.06 9.80
C GLN A 4 4.94 11.18 9.72
N ILE A 5 5.45 12.31 10.20
CA ILE A 5 6.85 12.70 10.02
C ILE A 5 7.50 12.72 11.40
N GLU A 6 8.60 11.98 11.59
CA GLU A 6 9.33 11.99 12.86
C GLU A 6 10.02 13.35 13.10
N ARG A 7 10.14 13.71 14.38
CA ARG A 7 10.70 14.99 14.86
C ARG A 7 11.97 15.44 14.13
N PRO A 8 13.01 14.60 13.93
CA PRO A 8 14.25 15.06 13.28
C PRO A 8 14.01 15.60 11.87
N TYR A 9 13.08 14.98 11.13
CA TYR A 9 12.75 15.40 9.78
C TYR A 9 11.87 16.65 9.78
N VAL A 10 10.93 16.78 10.72
CA VAL A 10 10.12 17.99 10.86
C VAL A 10 11.00 19.20 11.21
N GLU A 11 11.95 19.04 12.12
CA GLU A 11 12.90 20.11 12.51
C GLU A 11 13.80 20.54 11.33
N ALA A 12 14.25 19.58 10.51
CA ALA A 12 14.95 19.88 9.27
C ALA A 12 14.06 20.63 8.26
N MET A 13 12.79 20.20 8.09
CA MET A 13 11.84 20.88 7.22
C MET A 13 11.50 22.31 7.67
N ILE A 14 11.38 22.56 8.98
CA ILE A 14 11.13 23.91 9.51
C ILE A 14 12.32 24.83 9.24
N THR A 15 13.54 24.29 9.32
CA THR A 15 14.77 25.03 9.03
C THR A 15 14.81 25.52 7.58
N GLU A 16 14.44 24.65 6.63
CA GLU A 16 14.42 24.98 5.20
C GLU A 16 13.18 25.80 4.80
N PHE A 17 12.03 25.50 5.39
CA PHE A 17 10.74 26.13 5.06
C PHE A 17 10.12 26.81 6.30
N PRO A 18 10.46 28.09 6.56
CA PRO A 18 9.99 28.81 7.74
C PRO A 18 8.48 28.87 7.93
N ARG A 19 7.67 28.72 6.86
CA ARG A 19 6.20 28.67 6.98
C ARG A 19 5.72 27.48 7.83
N LEU A 20 6.52 26.42 7.93
CA LEU A 20 6.21 25.23 8.73
C LEU A 20 6.50 25.42 10.22
N ALA A 21 7.05 26.57 10.65
CA ALA A 21 7.34 26.86 12.05
C ALA A 21 6.20 26.57 13.05
N PRO A 22 4.89 26.78 12.73
CA PRO A 22 3.80 26.41 13.63
C PRO A 22 3.73 24.91 13.98
N LEU A 23 4.39 24.03 13.21
CA LEU A 23 4.47 22.60 13.52
C LEU A 23 5.33 22.31 14.76
N GLN A 24 6.20 23.24 15.16
CA GLN A 24 7.00 23.15 16.38
C GLN A 24 6.11 22.99 17.63
N ASP A 25 4.93 23.62 17.64
CA ASP A 25 4.02 23.55 18.77
C ASP A 25 3.40 22.15 18.91
N GLN A 26 3.17 21.43 17.81
CA GLN A 26 2.73 20.03 17.85
C GLN A 26 3.84 19.12 18.40
N LEU A 27 5.10 19.42 18.05
CA LEU A 27 6.27 18.71 18.59
C LEU A 27 6.49 18.93 20.08
N ARG A 28 5.83 19.91 20.73
CA ARG A 28 5.87 20.01 22.20
C ARG A 28 5.14 18.87 22.90
N PHE A 29 4.18 18.25 22.21
CA PHE A 29 3.31 17.20 22.77
C PHE A 29 3.62 15.80 22.22
N GLY A 30 4.54 15.66 21.27
CA GLY A 30 4.88 14.37 20.67
C GLY A 30 6.17 14.37 19.86
N ASN A 31 6.60 13.18 19.44
CA ASN A 31 7.83 13.00 18.64
C ASN A 31 7.58 12.86 17.13
N LYS A 32 6.33 13.06 16.71
CA LYS A 32 5.89 12.94 15.32
C LYS A 32 4.80 13.95 15.04
N VAL A 33 4.74 14.47 13.82
CA VAL A 33 3.65 15.33 13.34
C VAL A 33 2.81 14.54 12.36
N THR A 34 1.48 14.64 12.46
CA THR A 34 0.54 14.00 11.53
C THR A 34 -0.32 15.06 10.84
N LEU A 35 -0.17 15.21 9.52
CA LEU A 35 -0.87 16.25 8.75
C LEU A 35 -1.37 15.69 7.41
N PRO A 36 -2.48 16.20 6.85
CA PRO A 36 -2.85 15.88 5.48
C PRO A 36 -1.71 16.20 4.52
N PHE A 37 -1.39 15.28 3.60
CA PHE A 37 -0.31 15.49 2.64
C PHE A 37 -0.54 16.76 1.79
N SER A 38 -1.80 17.11 1.54
CA SER A 38 -2.22 18.29 0.78
C SER A 38 -1.87 19.62 1.45
N ARG A 39 -1.40 19.60 2.71
CA ARG A 39 -0.87 20.80 3.37
C ARG A 39 0.56 21.12 2.98
N PHE A 40 1.26 20.21 2.31
CA PHE A 40 2.64 20.40 1.85
C PHE A 40 2.67 20.81 0.38
N SER A 41 3.65 21.65 0.03
CA SER A 41 3.96 21.96 -1.37
C SER A 41 4.79 20.84 -2.01
N GLY A 42 4.86 20.80 -3.35
CA GLY A 42 5.73 19.86 -4.06
C GLY A 42 7.21 19.97 -3.62
N ALA A 43 7.69 21.20 -3.40
CA ALA A 43 9.06 21.45 -2.91
C ALA A 43 9.30 20.89 -1.50
N GLU A 44 8.34 21.03 -0.59
CA GLU A 44 8.43 20.50 0.77
C GLU A 44 8.42 18.96 0.78
N LEU A 45 7.57 18.34 -0.06
CA LEU A 45 7.54 16.88 -0.22
C LEU A 45 8.83 16.35 -0.84
N GLY A 46 9.40 17.06 -1.82
CA GLY A 46 10.67 16.70 -2.43
C GLY A 46 11.84 16.77 -1.45
N PHE A 47 11.89 17.82 -0.62
CA PHE A 47 12.90 17.93 0.44
C PHE A 47 12.79 16.81 1.46
N LEU A 48 11.58 16.51 1.95
CA LEU A 48 11.35 15.38 2.85
C LEU A 48 11.74 14.04 2.21
N GLY A 49 11.43 13.85 0.92
CA GLY A 49 11.85 12.68 0.16
C GLY A 49 13.38 12.51 0.11
N ASN A 50 14.13 13.61 -0.01
CA ASN A 50 15.58 13.60 0.03
C ASN A 50 16.11 13.18 1.41
N LEU A 51 15.55 13.75 2.49
CA LEU A 51 15.91 13.37 3.86
C LEU A 51 15.70 11.86 4.12
N TYR A 52 14.59 11.30 3.62
CA TYR A 52 14.32 9.87 3.73
C TYR A 52 15.27 9.01 2.90
N ARG A 53 15.71 9.50 1.73
CA ARG A 53 16.71 8.80 0.93
C ARG A 53 18.07 8.74 1.64
N GLU A 54 18.45 9.83 2.31
CA GLU A 54 19.71 9.96 3.06
C GLU A 54 19.69 9.17 4.37
N ALA A 55 18.52 8.99 5.00
CA ALA A 55 18.36 8.20 6.22
C ALA A 55 18.61 6.69 6.03
N GLY A 56 18.81 6.23 4.80
CA GLY A 56 19.28 4.90 4.48
C GLY A 56 18.19 3.88 4.14
N PRO A 57 18.55 2.58 4.10
CA PRO A 57 17.71 1.52 3.54
C PRO A 57 16.27 1.43 4.07
N ALA A 58 16.09 1.64 5.37
CA ALA A 58 14.80 1.53 6.04
C ALA A 58 13.77 2.59 5.58
N MET A 59 14.24 3.73 5.06
CA MET A 59 13.40 4.86 4.64
C MET A 59 13.23 4.94 3.12
N ARG A 60 13.89 4.07 2.33
CA ARG A 60 13.83 4.08 0.87
C ARG A 60 12.41 4.00 0.32
N THR A 61 11.58 3.13 0.90
CA THR A 61 10.19 2.96 0.48
C THR A 61 9.36 4.23 0.73
N ARG A 62 9.57 4.91 1.86
CA ARG A 62 8.91 6.20 2.15
C ARG A 62 9.40 7.31 1.24
N ALA A 63 10.70 7.33 0.91
CA ALA A 63 11.25 8.28 -0.06
C ALA A 63 10.61 8.09 -1.46
N ALA A 64 10.46 6.84 -1.92
CA ALA A 64 9.82 6.51 -3.19
C ALA A 64 8.34 6.96 -3.24
N GLN A 65 7.60 6.76 -2.14
CA GLN A 65 6.23 7.25 -2.01
C GLN A 65 6.15 8.77 -2.17
N LEU A 66 7.01 9.52 -1.47
CA LEU A 66 7.01 10.99 -1.53
C LEU A 66 7.38 11.50 -2.92
N ALA A 67 8.36 10.88 -3.58
CA ALA A 67 8.72 11.23 -4.96
C ALA A 67 7.54 11.00 -5.92
N THR A 68 6.83 9.88 -5.78
CA THR A 68 5.65 9.56 -6.60
C THR A 68 4.51 10.54 -6.34
N LEU A 69 4.27 10.90 -5.08
CA LEU A 69 3.29 11.92 -4.72
C LEU A 69 3.66 13.29 -5.27
N GLN A 70 4.93 13.69 -5.17
CA GLN A 70 5.39 14.95 -5.74
C GLN A 70 5.13 14.99 -7.25
N GLN A 71 5.54 13.96 -7.99
CA GLN A 71 5.30 13.86 -9.44
C GLN A 71 3.81 13.91 -9.80
N ALA A 72 2.96 13.27 -9.00
CA ALA A 72 1.51 13.29 -9.20
C ALA A 72 0.89 14.70 -9.12
N PHE A 73 1.45 15.58 -8.27
CA PHE A 73 0.95 16.95 -8.07
C PHE A 73 1.65 17.99 -8.96
N ASP A 74 2.91 17.75 -9.32
CA ASP A 74 3.64 18.58 -10.28
C ASP A 74 3.21 18.28 -11.74
N GLY A 75 2.51 17.17 -11.96
CA GLY A 75 2.06 16.70 -13.27
C GLY A 75 0.99 17.60 -13.91
N GLN A 76 1.20 17.94 -15.18
CA GLN A 76 0.20 18.64 -16.02
C GLN A 76 -0.78 17.61 -16.60
N GLY A 77 -1.79 17.22 -15.82
CA GLY A 77 -2.89 16.38 -16.28
C GLY A 77 -4.15 17.19 -16.62
N THR A 78 -5.07 16.59 -17.40
CA THR A 78 -6.41 17.16 -17.60
C THR A 78 -7.11 17.33 -16.25
N ARG A 79 -7.59 18.55 -15.97
CA ARG A 79 -8.44 18.85 -14.82
C ARG A 79 -9.89 18.78 -15.23
N PHE A 80 -10.72 18.18 -14.38
CA PHE A 80 -12.14 18.03 -14.64
C PHE A 80 -12.96 19.17 -14.01
N GLY A 81 -13.91 19.70 -14.77
CA GLY A 81 -14.88 20.68 -14.32
C GLY A 81 -16.06 20.06 -13.55
N PRO A 82 -16.90 20.89 -12.91
CA PRO A 82 -18.10 20.43 -12.21
C PRO A 82 -19.20 19.91 -13.14
N ASP A 83 -19.21 20.36 -14.40
CA ASP A 83 -20.19 19.97 -15.42
C ASP A 83 -19.67 18.87 -16.36
N ASP A 84 -18.44 18.39 -16.15
CA ASP A 84 -17.87 17.31 -16.96
C ASP A 84 -18.61 16.01 -16.70
N ASP A 85 -18.86 15.26 -17.77
CA ASP A 85 -19.45 13.92 -17.67
C ASP A 85 -18.50 12.99 -16.92
N LEU A 86 -18.96 12.49 -15.76
CA LEU A 86 -18.19 11.57 -14.92
C LEU A 86 -17.73 10.32 -15.68
N GLU A 87 -18.50 9.89 -16.69
CA GLU A 87 -18.10 8.76 -17.53
C GLU A 87 -16.81 9.04 -18.31
N MET A 88 -16.54 10.30 -18.69
CA MET A 88 -15.32 10.70 -19.40
C MET A 88 -14.06 10.62 -18.55
N LEU A 89 -14.20 10.38 -17.24
CA LEU A 89 -13.07 10.01 -16.39
C LEU A 89 -12.50 8.63 -16.75
N MET A 90 -13.32 7.73 -17.30
CA MET A 90 -12.92 6.36 -17.64
C MET A 90 -11.74 6.31 -18.62
N PRO A 91 -11.77 6.97 -19.80
CA PRO A 91 -10.64 6.94 -20.73
C PRO A 91 -9.42 7.66 -20.15
N ALA A 92 -9.62 8.72 -19.38
CA ALA A 92 -8.51 9.43 -18.72
C ALA A 92 -7.79 8.55 -17.68
N ILE A 93 -8.53 7.76 -16.89
CA ILE A 93 -7.94 6.79 -15.96
C ILE A 93 -7.20 5.70 -16.72
N ALA A 94 -7.82 5.13 -17.76
CA ALA A 94 -7.22 4.06 -18.53
C ALA A 94 -5.91 4.52 -19.19
N GLY A 95 -5.88 5.71 -19.79
CA GLY A 95 -4.66 6.33 -20.31
C GLY A 95 -3.61 6.57 -19.23
N TYR A 96 -4.00 7.16 -18.09
CA TYR A 96 -3.08 7.41 -16.97
C TYR A 96 -2.44 6.12 -16.42
N LEU A 97 -3.20 5.03 -16.35
CA LEU A 97 -2.70 3.73 -15.91
C LEU A 97 -1.82 3.02 -16.94
N ALA A 98 -1.86 3.42 -18.21
CA ALA A 98 -1.17 2.76 -19.31
C ALA A 98 0.11 3.48 -19.75
N THR A 99 0.10 4.82 -19.80
CA THR A 99 1.21 5.63 -20.30
C THR A 99 2.48 5.40 -19.48
N ASP A 100 3.56 4.88 -20.07
CA ASP A 100 4.82 4.58 -19.37
C ASP A 100 4.67 3.62 -18.17
N ALA A 101 3.60 2.81 -18.15
CA ALA A 101 3.39 1.80 -17.12
C ALA A 101 4.27 0.56 -17.37
N LEU A 102 4.75 -0.05 -16.28
CA LEU A 102 5.54 -1.26 -16.28
C LEU A 102 4.69 -2.51 -15.98
N ARG A 103 3.76 -2.41 -15.01
CA ARG A 103 2.88 -3.51 -14.60
C ARG A 103 1.40 -3.13 -14.59
N GLY A 104 1.09 -1.83 -14.58
CA GLY A 104 -0.28 -1.33 -14.44
C GLY A 104 -0.78 -1.42 -12.99
N TRP A 105 0.12 -1.26 -12.02
CA TRP A 105 -0.23 -1.35 -10.61
C TRP A 105 -0.57 -0.01 -9.96
N LEU A 106 -1.38 -0.09 -8.92
CA LEU A 106 -1.60 0.97 -7.95
C LEU A 106 -1.02 0.55 -6.61
N PHE A 107 -0.35 1.48 -5.94
CA PHE A 107 0.10 1.29 -4.57
C PHE A 107 -0.88 1.97 -3.63
N ARG A 108 -1.45 1.20 -2.70
CA ARG A 108 -2.16 1.77 -1.57
C ARG A 108 -1.14 2.37 -0.63
N VAL A 109 -1.24 3.67 -0.40
CA VAL A 109 -0.34 4.40 0.49
C VAL A 109 -1.10 4.77 1.75
N ASN A 110 -0.60 4.28 2.88
CA ASN A 110 -1.03 4.74 4.19
C ASN A 110 0.18 5.31 4.93
N VAL A 111 -0.13 6.25 5.80
CA VAL A 111 0.78 7.13 6.52
C VAL A 111 1.69 6.39 7.49
N SER A 112 1.14 5.33 8.08
CA SER A 112 1.76 4.57 9.16
C SER A 112 2.15 3.17 8.72
N ASP A 113 1.92 2.83 7.45
CA ASP A 113 2.08 1.46 6.95
C ASP A 113 2.84 1.47 5.62
N LYS A 114 3.32 0.28 5.25
CA LYS A 114 4.09 0.10 4.01
C LYS A 114 3.17 0.22 2.81
N PRO A 115 3.66 0.75 1.67
CA PRO A 115 2.86 0.79 0.46
C PRO A 115 2.61 -0.64 -0.02
N LEU A 116 1.35 -0.95 -0.25
CA LEU A 116 0.93 -2.28 -0.71
C LEU A 116 0.49 -2.19 -2.17
N ALA A 117 1.16 -2.95 -3.03
CA ALA A 117 0.86 -3.00 -4.45
C ALA A 117 -0.44 -3.76 -4.73
N TYR A 118 -1.23 -3.28 -5.68
CA TYR A 118 -2.40 -3.95 -6.21
C TYR A 118 -2.42 -3.84 -7.74
N VAL A 119 -2.85 -4.90 -8.41
CA VAL A 119 -3.16 -4.83 -9.84
C VAL A 119 -4.60 -4.36 -10.02
N VAL A 120 -4.85 -3.49 -11.00
CA VAL A 120 -6.21 -3.13 -11.40
C VAL A 120 -6.80 -4.31 -12.16
N THR A 121 -7.95 -4.82 -11.73
CA THR A 121 -8.64 -5.94 -12.40
C THR A 121 -9.93 -5.52 -13.08
N ARG A 122 -10.46 -4.35 -12.73
CA ARG A 122 -11.66 -3.81 -13.35
C ARG A 122 -11.66 -2.30 -13.20
N LEU A 123 -11.94 -1.61 -14.30
CA LEU A 123 -12.36 -0.22 -14.34
C LEU A 123 -13.77 -0.20 -14.92
N ASP A 124 -14.73 0.33 -14.17
CA ASP A 124 -16.13 0.31 -14.58
C ASP A 124 -16.86 1.61 -14.24
N TYR A 125 -17.90 1.92 -15.00
CA TYR A 125 -18.83 3.00 -14.75
C TYR A 125 -20.22 2.46 -14.46
N ILE A 126 -20.83 3.00 -13.41
CA ILE A 126 -22.22 2.76 -13.03
C ILE A 126 -22.95 4.07 -13.30
N ALA A 127 -23.83 4.05 -14.30
CA ALA A 127 -24.65 5.19 -14.67
C ALA A 127 -25.60 5.59 -13.54
N SER A 128 -25.94 6.87 -13.47
CA SER A 128 -26.95 7.33 -12.52
C SER A 128 -28.32 6.74 -12.84
N SER A 129 -29.07 6.42 -11.80
CA SER A 129 -30.47 6.00 -11.87
C SER A 129 -31.26 6.69 -10.76
N ASN A 130 -32.57 6.43 -10.68
CA ASN A 130 -33.41 7.01 -9.62
C ASN A 130 -32.93 6.65 -8.20
N ASP A 131 -32.28 5.50 -8.03
CA ASP A 131 -31.87 4.97 -6.72
C ASP A 131 -30.34 5.02 -6.50
N GLU A 132 -29.56 5.34 -7.52
CA GLU A 132 -28.09 5.26 -7.46
C GLU A 132 -27.43 6.44 -8.16
N THR A 133 -26.50 7.12 -7.47
CA THR A 133 -25.68 8.17 -8.06
C THR A 133 -24.58 7.58 -8.95
N GLY A 134 -24.32 8.25 -10.08
CA GLY A 134 -23.30 7.84 -11.02
C GLY A 134 -21.92 7.77 -10.37
N LYS A 135 -21.16 6.72 -10.67
CA LYS A 135 -19.82 6.51 -10.09
C LYS A 135 -18.92 5.68 -10.99
N VAL A 136 -17.63 6.01 -10.94
CA VAL A 136 -16.56 5.17 -11.48
C VAL A 136 -16.05 4.27 -10.35
N VAL A 137 -15.82 3.00 -10.67
CA VAL A 137 -15.37 1.96 -9.74
C VAL A 137 -14.09 1.33 -10.26
N LEU A 138 -13.09 1.26 -9.38
CA LEU A 138 -11.90 0.46 -9.61
C LEU A 138 -11.93 -0.74 -8.67
N GLU A 139 -11.77 -1.94 -9.22
CA GLU A 139 -11.48 -3.14 -8.44
C GLU A 139 -10.01 -3.51 -8.59
N LEU A 140 -9.40 -3.84 -7.47
CA LEU A 140 -7.98 -4.07 -7.29
C LEU A 140 -7.77 -5.42 -6.61
N ARG A 141 -6.71 -6.12 -6.99
CA ARG A 141 -6.36 -7.40 -6.35
C ARG A 141 -4.88 -7.53 -6.05
N ALA A 142 -4.57 -8.34 -5.03
CA ALA A 142 -3.23 -8.74 -4.66
C ALA A 142 -3.27 -10.11 -3.96
N ASN A 143 -2.18 -10.87 -4.03
CA ASN A 143 -1.98 -12.02 -3.16
C ASN A 143 -1.52 -11.52 -1.79
N ALA A 144 -2.26 -11.81 -0.73
CA ALA A 144 -1.89 -11.38 0.61
C ALA A 144 -2.31 -12.41 1.64
N LYS A 145 -1.42 -12.69 2.60
CA LYS A 145 -1.73 -13.55 3.76
C LYS A 145 -2.29 -14.92 3.34
N GLY A 146 -1.71 -15.51 2.29
CA GLY A 146 -2.12 -16.80 1.72
C GLY A 146 -3.43 -16.78 0.91
N THR A 147 -4.08 -15.63 0.75
CA THR A 147 -5.39 -15.50 0.07
C THR A 147 -5.34 -14.39 -1.00
N LEU A 148 -6.47 -14.18 -1.68
CA LEU A 148 -6.63 -13.09 -2.63
C LEU A 148 -7.25 -11.87 -1.95
N ALA A 149 -6.44 -10.86 -1.65
CA ALA A 149 -6.93 -9.57 -1.19
C ALA A 149 -7.64 -8.86 -2.34
N THR A 150 -8.85 -8.38 -2.06
CA THR A 150 -9.62 -7.53 -2.97
C THR A 150 -9.81 -6.16 -2.32
N ALA A 151 -9.52 -5.11 -3.07
CA ALA A 151 -9.82 -3.74 -2.69
C ALA A 151 -10.61 -3.07 -3.80
N ALA A 152 -11.46 -2.12 -3.45
CA ALA A 152 -12.15 -1.31 -4.43
C ALA A 152 -12.35 0.10 -3.89
N PHE A 153 -12.33 1.08 -4.77
CA PHE A 153 -12.71 2.43 -4.42
C PHE A 153 -13.58 3.04 -5.52
N ARG A 154 -14.36 4.05 -5.11
CA ARG A 154 -15.38 4.69 -5.93
C ARG A 154 -15.05 6.17 -6.07
N ILE A 155 -15.28 6.70 -7.26
CA ILE A 155 -15.11 8.11 -7.60
C ILE A 155 -16.48 8.63 -8.04
N SER A 156 -16.97 9.67 -7.35
CA SER A 156 -18.19 10.40 -7.71
C SER A 156 -17.86 11.72 -8.39
N ALA A 157 -18.87 12.40 -8.96
CA ALA A 157 -18.71 13.71 -9.59
C ALA A 157 -18.08 14.77 -8.65
N THR A 158 -18.36 14.70 -7.35
CA THR A 158 -17.75 15.61 -6.36
C THR A 158 -16.25 15.39 -6.16
N ASP A 159 -15.73 14.22 -6.50
CA ASP A 159 -14.31 13.89 -6.30
C ASP A 159 -13.42 14.47 -7.41
N ILE A 160 -13.97 14.78 -8.59
CA ILE A 160 -13.20 15.13 -9.79
C ILE A 160 -12.99 16.64 -9.97
N VAL A 161 -13.83 17.46 -9.33
CA VAL A 161 -13.86 18.91 -9.55
C VAL A 161 -12.50 19.55 -9.26
N ASP A 162 -11.96 20.23 -10.27
CA ASP A 162 -10.67 20.89 -10.28
C ASP A 162 -9.51 19.95 -9.88
N ARG A 163 -9.59 18.67 -10.27
CA ARG A 163 -8.55 17.68 -10.00
C ARG A 163 -8.12 16.90 -11.22
N THR A 164 -6.87 16.48 -11.23
CA THR A 164 -6.35 15.48 -12.18
C THR A 164 -6.61 14.06 -11.69
N VAL A 165 -6.47 13.05 -12.56
CA VAL A 165 -6.58 11.63 -12.16
C VAL A 165 -5.62 11.28 -11.02
N ALA A 166 -4.39 11.77 -11.08
CA ALA A 166 -3.36 11.51 -10.07
C ALA A 166 -3.76 12.09 -8.70
N GLU A 167 -4.29 13.31 -8.68
CA GLU A 167 -4.81 13.96 -7.48
C GLU A 167 -6.04 13.23 -6.90
N ILE A 168 -6.95 12.77 -7.78
CA ILE A 168 -8.11 11.96 -7.38
C ILE A 168 -7.65 10.67 -6.70
N PHE A 169 -6.69 9.95 -7.29
CA PHE A 169 -6.18 8.69 -6.72
C PHE A 169 -5.47 8.93 -5.39
N ALA A 170 -4.63 9.97 -5.29
CA ALA A 170 -3.95 10.33 -4.06
C ALA A 170 -4.94 10.68 -2.94
N ALA A 171 -6.04 11.38 -3.28
CA ALA A 171 -7.13 11.66 -2.34
C ALA A 171 -7.80 10.37 -1.83
N LYS A 172 -7.93 9.35 -2.69
CA LYS A 172 -8.43 8.00 -2.34
C LYS A 172 -7.37 7.11 -1.67
N GLY A 173 -6.14 7.59 -1.49
CA GLY A 173 -5.05 6.86 -0.82
C GLY A 173 -4.30 5.89 -1.74
N TYR A 174 -4.34 6.12 -3.05
CA TYR A 174 -3.62 5.34 -4.05
C TYR A 174 -2.67 6.23 -4.84
N VAL A 175 -1.53 5.68 -5.22
CA VAL A 175 -0.63 6.29 -6.20
C VAL A 175 -0.34 5.29 -7.29
N ARG A 176 -0.01 5.77 -8.48
CA ARG A 176 0.44 4.91 -9.57
C ARG A 176 1.81 4.33 -9.26
N GLU A 177 2.11 3.18 -9.83
CA GLU A 177 3.47 2.64 -9.81
C GLU A 177 4.51 3.67 -10.32
N SER A 178 5.71 3.56 -9.76
CA SER A 178 6.91 4.26 -10.17
C SER A 178 8.08 3.29 -10.13
N THR A 179 9.16 3.63 -10.81
CA THR A 179 10.39 2.81 -10.84
C THR A 179 10.91 2.51 -9.43
N GLU A 180 10.85 3.50 -8.53
CA GLU A 180 11.33 3.41 -7.17
C GLU A 180 10.39 2.58 -6.28
N LEU A 181 9.07 2.72 -6.46
CA LEU A 181 8.10 1.89 -5.73
C LEU A 181 8.19 0.43 -6.13
N LEU A 182 8.35 0.16 -7.43
CA LEU A 182 8.50 -1.19 -7.95
C LEU A 182 9.81 -1.83 -7.49
N ALA A 183 10.92 -1.09 -7.50
CA ALA A 183 12.20 -1.59 -6.99
C ALA A 183 12.13 -1.92 -5.49
N ALA A 184 11.54 -1.03 -4.67
CA ALA A 184 11.34 -1.28 -3.25
C ALA A 184 10.43 -2.51 -3.00
N TYR A 185 9.38 -2.65 -3.80
CA TYR A 185 8.50 -3.82 -3.76
C TYR A 185 9.25 -5.11 -4.13
N ASP A 186 10.02 -5.11 -5.23
CA ASP A 186 10.73 -6.29 -5.72
C ASP A 186 11.77 -6.77 -4.69
N ASP A 187 12.47 -5.84 -4.04
CA ASP A 187 13.39 -6.12 -2.93
C ASP A 187 12.68 -6.82 -1.77
N SER A 188 11.51 -6.33 -1.35
CA SER A 188 10.73 -6.94 -0.25
C SER A 188 10.16 -8.29 -0.65
N VAL A 189 9.69 -8.46 -1.89
CA VAL A 189 9.16 -9.73 -2.38
C VAL A 189 10.25 -10.78 -2.57
N ALA A 190 11.46 -10.40 -2.96
CA ALA A 190 12.60 -11.31 -3.00
C ALA A 190 12.91 -11.88 -1.60
N ARG A 191 12.97 -11.01 -0.58
CA ARG A 191 13.14 -11.45 0.83
C ARG A 191 11.98 -12.34 1.29
N TYR A 192 10.75 -12.01 0.89
CA TYR A 192 9.59 -12.83 1.19
C TYR A 192 9.71 -14.24 0.68
N PHE A 193 10.02 -14.43 -0.61
CA PHE A 193 10.11 -15.77 -1.18
C PHE A 193 11.28 -16.58 -0.58
N ASP A 194 12.42 -15.94 -0.30
CA ASP A 194 13.53 -16.60 0.41
C ASP A 194 13.11 -17.02 1.83
N TRP A 195 12.70 -16.06 2.67
CA TRP A 195 12.41 -16.34 4.07
C TRP A 195 11.20 -17.22 4.28
N ARG A 196 10.19 -17.13 3.40
CA ARG A 196 9.03 -18.02 3.39
C ARG A 196 9.43 -19.49 3.31
N ALA A 197 10.44 -19.82 2.50
CA ALA A 197 10.92 -21.19 2.34
C ALA A 197 11.65 -21.73 3.59
N GLN A 198 12.02 -20.87 4.54
CA GLN A 198 12.80 -21.23 5.71
C GLN A 198 11.92 -21.59 6.92
N TYR A 199 11.14 -22.67 6.79
CA TYR A 199 10.26 -23.15 7.85
C TYR A 199 11.02 -23.45 9.16
N GLY A 200 10.44 -23.04 10.30
CA GLY A 200 11.00 -23.21 11.63
C GLY A 200 12.14 -22.25 11.98
N LYS A 201 12.56 -21.36 11.08
CA LYS A 201 13.58 -20.34 11.41
C LYS A 201 13.02 -19.27 12.33
N GLN A 202 13.87 -18.79 13.23
CA GLN A 202 13.57 -17.69 14.15
C GLN A 202 13.95 -16.34 13.56
N PHE A 203 13.13 -15.35 13.87
CA PHE A 203 13.28 -13.96 13.44
C PHE A 203 13.12 -13.03 14.64
N SER A 204 13.85 -11.91 14.58
CA SER A 204 13.65 -10.74 15.44
C SER A 204 12.69 -9.79 14.75
N ALA A 205 11.71 -9.27 15.47
CA ALA A 205 10.64 -8.44 14.90
C ALA A 205 10.42 -7.15 15.69
N GLN A 206 10.06 -6.08 14.96
CA GLN A 206 9.64 -4.79 15.52
C GLN A 206 8.46 -4.23 14.71
N GLY A 207 7.74 -3.25 15.25
CA GLY A 207 6.60 -2.64 14.57
C GLY A 207 5.30 -3.39 14.86
N THR A 208 4.56 -3.78 13.83
CA THR A 208 3.21 -4.35 13.98
C THR A 208 3.02 -5.61 13.15
N GLY A 209 2.32 -6.59 13.72
CA GLY A 209 1.78 -7.75 13.02
C GLY A 209 0.27 -7.70 12.99
N PHE A 210 -0.34 -8.55 12.18
CA PHE A 210 -1.78 -8.76 12.21
C PHE A 210 -2.10 -10.12 12.82
N TYR A 211 -3.10 -10.18 13.69
CA TYR A 211 -3.55 -11.46 14.24
C TYR A 211 -3.91 -12.44 13.12
N ALA A 212 -3.56 -13.71 13.32
CA ALA A 212 -3.90 -14.80 12.42
C ALA A 212 -4.53 -15.94 13.22
N GLU A 213 -5.64 -16.48 12.70
CA GLU A 213 -6.24 -17.68 13.27
C GLU A 213 -5.27 -18.87 13.12
N ASP A 214 -5.22 -19.72 14.15
CA ASP A 214 -4.47 -20.99 14.10
C ASP A 214 -5.14 -21.95 13.11
N PRO A 215 -4.47 -22.34 12.01
CA PRO A 215 -5.03 -23.26 11.01
C PRO A 215 -5.33 -24.67 11.54
N SER A 216 -4.73 -25.04 12.69
CA SER A 216 -4.90 -26.34 13.33
C SER A 216 -5.97 -26.35 14.43
N ALA A 217 -6.48 -25.18 14.82
CA ALA A 217 -7.47 -25.08 15.90
C ALA A 217 -8.83 -25.65 15.49
N THR A 218 -9.40 -26.51 16.34
CA THR A 218 -10.74 -27.11 16.15
C THR A 218 -11.87 -26.23 16.70
N HIS A 219 -11.53 -25.20 17.47
CA HIS A 219 -12.47 -24.23 18.04
C HIS A 219 -12.07 -22.83 17.65
N ARG A 220 -13.06 -22.02 17.26
CA ARG A 220 -12.84 -20.64 16.87
C ARG A 220 -12.79 -19.76 18.10
N ASP A 221 -11.63 -19.21 18.40
CA ASP A 221 -11.47 -18.26 19.49
C ASP A 221 -11.80 -16.84 18.99
N THR A 222 -12.84 -16.23 19.56
CA THR A 222 -13.34 -14.91 19.15
C THR A 222 -12.77 -13.76 19.98
N ASP A 223 -11.94 -14.02 21.00
CA ASP A 223 -11.47 -12.98 21.93
C ASP A 223 -10.63 -11.89 21.25
N TRP A 224 -9.99 -12.20 20.13
CA TRP A 224 -9.14 -11.28 19.36
C TRP A 224 -9.86 -10.57 18.21
N SER A 225 -11.12 -10.88 17.93
CA SER A 225 -11.85 -10.45 16.71
C SER A 225 -12.15 -8.95 16.62
N ARG A 226 -11.72 -8.14 17.59
CA ARG A 226 -11.98 -6.68 17.64
C ARG A 226 -10.73 -5.83 17.43
N LYS A 227 -9.52 -6.40 17.49
CA LYS A 227 -8.26 -5.70 17.22
C LYS A 227 -7.29 -6.62 16.47
N ASP A 228 -7.33 -6.52 15.14
CA ASP A 228 -6.51 -7.34 14.24
C ASP A 228 -5.04 -6.92 14.21
N VAL A 229 -4.64 -5.85 14.90
CA VAL A 229 -3.25 -5.33 14.88
C VAL A 229 -2.60 -5.58 16.24
N VAL A 230 -1.46 -6.28 16.21
CA VAL A 230 -0.63 -6.59 17.37
C VAL A 230 0.66 -5.79 17.28
N VAL A 231 0.96 -5.02 18.31
CA VAL A 231 2.25 -4.34 18.43
C VAL A 231 3.29 -5.38 18.80
N LEU A 232 4.28 -5.59 17.92
CA LEU A 232 5.29 -6.63 18.08
C LEU A 232 6.22 -6.29 19.24
N SER A 233 6.61 -5.03 19.39
CA SER A 233 7.40 -4.57 20.54
C SER A 233 6.96 -3.17 20.95
N SER A 234 6.65 -3.00 22.24
CA SER A 234 6.26 -1.71 22.84
C SER A 234 7.46 -0.92 23.40
N GLY A 235 8.69 -1.44 23.26
CA GLY A 235 9.93 -0.82 23.75
C GLY A 235 11.08 -0.92 22.74
N SER A 236 12.33 -0.71 23.19
CA SER A 236 13.53 -0.89 22.37
C SER A 236 13.90 -2.36 22.12
N GLY A 237 13.13 -3.30 22.67
CA GLY A 237 13.33 -4.73 22.49
C GLY A 237 12.92 -5.21 21.10
N VAL A 238 13.43 -6.38 20.74
CA VAL A 238 12.94 -7.16 19.59
C VAL A 238 12.13 -8.33 20.09
N THR A 239 11.04 -8.63 19.40
CA THR A 239 10.22 -9.81 19.67
C THR A 239 10.71 -10.98 18.86
N ARG A 240 10.60 -12.18 19.42
CA ARG A 240 11.00 -13.40 18.71
C ARG A 240 9.79 -14.05 18.05
N LEU A 241 9.93 -14.31 16.75
CA LEU A 241 8.95 -14.98 15.93
C LEU A 241 9.55 -16.24 15.32
N VAL A 242 8.72 -17.24 15.04
CA VAL A 242 9.10 -18.44 14.28
C VAL A 242 8.32 -18.45 12.98
N ASN A 243 9.00 -18.67 11.84
CA ASN A 243 8.32 -18.89 10.57
C ASN A 243 7.60 -20.25 10.59
N ASP A 244 6.26 -20.21 10.57
CA ASP A 244 5.40 -21.39 10.58
C ASP A 244 4.61 -21.56 9.28
N GLU A 245 5.11 -21.02 8.16
CA GLU A 245 4.48 -21.10 6.84
C GLU A 245 4.07 -22.52 6.40
N GLY A 246 4.75 -23.55 6.89
CA GLY A 246 4.51 -24.95 6.57
C GLY A 246 3.21 -25.53 7.14
N ILE A 247 2.56 -24.88 8.11
CA ILE A 247 1.31 -25.39 8.72
C ILE A 247 0.06 -24.96 7.95
N LEU A 248 0.18 -24.04 7.00
CA LEU A 248 -0.96 -23.55 6.23
C LEU A 248 -1.43 -24.60 5.22
N SER A 249 -2.69 -25.00 5.34
CA SER A 249 -3.31 -26.07 4.55
C SER A 249 -3.71 -25.66 3.13
N ALA A 250 -4.03 -24.38 2.91
CA ALA A 250 -4.46 -23.87 1.61
C ALA A 250 -3.89 -22.47 1.33
N ARG A 251 -3.46 -22.25 0.09
CA ARG A 251 -3.02 -20.94 -0.41
C ARG A 251 -3.50 -20.68 -1.82
N THR A 252 -3.84 -19.43 -2.09
CA THR A 252 -3.99 -18.95 -3.47
C THR A 252 -2.62 -18.92 -4.12
N THR A 253 -2.40 -19.75 -5.15
CA THR A 253 -1.16 -19.80 -5.94
C THR A 253 -1.26 -19.01 -7.25
N THR A 254 -2.44 -18.48 -7.56
CA THR A 254 -2.64 -17.62 -8.73
C THR A 254 -1.80 -16.36 -8.58
N LEU A 255 -0.96 -16.09 -9.58
CA LEU A 255 -0.13 -14.89 -9.69
C LEU A 255 -0.47 -14.08 -10.95
N GLU A 256 -1.53 -14.46 -11.66
CA GLU A 256 -1.90 -13.86 -12.94
C GLU A 256 -3.38 -13.46 -12.99
N THR A 257 -3.68 -12.44 -13.79
CA THR A 257 -5.00 -11.92 -14.12
C THR A 257 -5.14 -11.78 -15.64
N THR A 258 -6.36 -11.62 -16.14
CA THR A 258 -6.64 -11.59 -17.59
C THR A 258 -6.02 -10.40 -18.31
N GLY A 259 -5.66 -9.32 -17.62
CA GLY A 259 -5.21 -8.06 -18.20
C GLY A 259 -6.35 -7.18 -18.74
N ASP A 260 -7.53 -7.73 -18.98
CA ASP A 260 -8.68 -7.00 -19.52
C ASP A 260 -9.49 -6.29 -18.43
N ILE A 261 -9.08 -5.06 -18.11
CA ILE A 261 -9.75 -4.23 -17.09
C ILE A 261 -10.98 -3.49 -17.63
N LEU A 262 -11.11 -3.33 -18.96
CA LEU A 262 -12.13 -2.50 -19.63
C LEU A 262 -13.27 -3.33 -20.23
N GLY A 263 -13.05 -4.61 -20.50
CA GLY A 263 -14.05 -5.49 -21.13
C GLY A 263 -15.38 -5.60 -20.39
N PRO A 264 -15.45 -5.60 -19.04
CA PRO A 264 -16.73 -5.54 -18.33
C PRO A 264 -17.56 -4.29 -18.66
N TYR A 265 -16.92 -3.13 -18.78
CA TYR A 265 -17.59 -1.88 -19.16
C TYR A 265 -18.06 -1.94 -20.62
N LEU A 266 -17.17 -2.30 -21.56
CA LEU A 266 -17.48 -2.34 -23.00
C LEU A 266 -18.64 -3.29 -23.31
N ARG A 267 -18.71 -4.44 -22.64
CA ARG A 267 -19.83 -5.39 -22.79
C ARG A 267 -21.19 -4.84 -22.33
N LYS A 268 -21.20 -3.89 -21.39
CA LYS A 268 -22.43 -3.20 -20.95
C LYS A 268 -22.76 -2.04 -21.88
N ALA A 269 -21.76 -1.24 -22.27
CA ALA A 269 -21.89 -0.11 -23.18
C ALA A 269 -22.52 -0.54 -24.51
N ALA A 270 -22.01 -1.61 -25.12
CA ALA A 270 -22.54 -2.17 -26.37
C ALA A 270 -24.02 -2.64 -26.30
N LYS A 271 -24.63 -2.70 -25.11
CA LYS A 271 -26.03 -3.14 -24.90
C LYS A 271 -26.96 -2.00 -24.49
N SER A 272 -26.46 -0.78 -24.28
CA SER A 272 -27.25 0.33 -23.72
C SER A 272 -26.77 1.68 -24.23
N ASN A 273 -27.71 2.54 -24.64
CA ASN A 273 -27.43 3.92 -25.07
C ASN A 273 -27.14 4.88 -23.91
N GLN A 274 -26.95 4.37 -22.68
CA GLN A 274 -26.66 5.18 -21.49
C GLN A 274 -25.15 5.44 -21.30
N TYR A 275 -24.32 4.93 -22.20
CA TYR A 275 -22.87 4.99 -22.10
C TYR A 275 -22.31 5.79 -23.27
N ASN A 276 -21.76 6.97 -22.97
CA ASN A 276 -21.25 7.93 -23.95
C ASN A 276 -19.77 7.69 -24.29
N ALA A 277 -19.02 6.99 -23.43
CA ALA A 277 -17.57 6.84 -23.59
C ALA A 277 -17.16 5.54 -24.29
N GLU A 278 -18.09 4.78 -24.89
CA GLU A 278 -17.82 3.47 -25.50
C GLU A 278 -16.68 3.52 -26.53
N GLU A 279 -16.76 4.44 -27.48
CA GLU A 279 -15.78 4.58 -28.57
C GLU A 279 -14.38 4.90 -28.03
N ALA A 280 -14.27 5.93 -27.18
CA ALA A 280 -13.00 6.34 -26.57
C ALA A 280 -12.37 5.23 -25.71
N ILE A 281 -13.19 4.43 -25.02
CA ILE A 281 -12.71 3.28 -24.24
C ILE A 281 -12.27 2.13 -25.14
N GLY A 282 -12.99 1.89 -26.24
CA GLY A 282 -12.60 0.90 -27.25
C GLY A 282 -11.24 1.23 -27.86
N GLU A 283 -11.00 2.48 -28.22
CA GLU A 283 -9.70 2.97 -28.71
C GLU A 283 -8.60 2.78 -27.66
N THR A 284 -8.88 3.15 -26.40
CA THR A 284 -7.92 3.00 -25.31
C THR A 284 -7.60 1.52 -25.04
N GLN A 285 -8.58 0.63 -25.10
CA GLN A 285 -8.38 -0.82 -24.94
C GLN A 285 -7.52 -1.38 -26.08
N ALA A 286 -7.77 -0.95 -27.32
CA ALA A 286 -7.00 -1.39 -28.49
C ALA A 286 -5.54 -0.89 -28.46
N ALA A 287 -5.32 0.32 -27.94
CA ALA A 287 -3.99 0.92 -27.78
C ALA A 287 -3.24 0.40 -26.54
N MET A 288 -3.91 -0.34 -25.65
CA MET A 288 -3.34 -0.80 -24.38
C MET A 288 -2.11 -1.69 -24.61
N PRO A 289 -0.94 -1.38 -23.99
CA PRO A 289 0.23 -2.24 -24.08
C PRO A 289 -0.06 -3.66 -23.58
N LYS A 290 0.41 -4.67 -24.33
CA LYS A 290 0.27 -6.07 -23.95
C LYS A 290 1.08 -6.37 -22.69
N GLY A 291 0.50 -7.15 -21.78
CA GLY A 291 1.15 -7.57 -20.54
C GLY A 291 0.90 -6.64 -19.35
N LEU A 292 0.27 -5.49 -19.53
CA LEU A 292 -0.22 -4.70 -18.41
C LEU A 292 -1.39 -5.40 -17.71
N PHE A 293 -1.49 -5.19 -16.39
CA PHE A 293 -2.55 -5.72 -15.55
C PHE A 293 -2.65 -7.26 -15.52
N THR A 294 -1.61 -7.97 -15.95
CA THR A 294 -1.58 -9.44 -15.95
C THR A 294 -0.91 -10.01 -14.72
N GLN A 295 0.03 -9.30 -14.10
CA GLN A 295 0.75 -9.78 -12.92
C GLN A 295 0.02 -9.38 -11.64
N LEU A 296 -0.27 -10.37 -10.77
CA LEU A 296 -0.83 -10.14 -9.45
C LEU A 296 0.30 -9.85 -8.45
N PRO A 297 0.33 -8.68 -7.79
CA PRO A 297 1.33 -8.38 -6.77
C PRO A 297 1.13 -9.25 -5.53
N VAL A 298 2.23 -9.49 -4.81
CA VAL A 298 2.26 -10.22 -3.54
C VAL A 298 2.56 -9.25 -2.41
N HIS A 299 1.70 -9.20 -1.39
CA HIS A 299 2.01 -8.51 -0.14
C HIS A 299 2.88 -9.42 0.72
N PRO A 300 4.11 -9.00 1.06
CA PRO A 300 5.11 -9.88 1.65
C PRO A 300 4.88 -10.04 3.17
N TYR A 301 3.75 -10.62 3.55
CA TYR A 301 3.42 -11.02 4.92
C TYR A 301 3.71 -12.50 5.12
N LEU A 302 4.60 -12.82 6.07
CA LEU A 302 4.86 -14.18 6.51
C LEU A 302 3.90 -14.58 7.63
N PHE A 303 3.50 -15.85 7.61
CA PHE A 303 2.78 -16.46 8.71
C PHE A 303 3.77 -16.91 9.79
N MET A 304 3.67 -16.32 10.98
CA MET A 304 4.66 -16.51 12.04
C MET A 304 4.01 -16.75 13.40
N PHE A 305 4.64 -17.57 14.23
CA PHE A 305 4.23 -17.78 15.62
C PHE A 305 4.99 -16.82 16.54
N HIS A 306 4.27 -16.09 17.39
CA HIS A 306 4.85 -15.17 18.36
C HIS A 306 5.25 -15.91 19.63
N LEU A 307 6.54 -15.91 19.98
CA LEU A 307 7.03 -16.71 21.12
C LEU A 307 6.57 -16.20 22.49
N ASP A 308 6.45 -14.88 22.68
CA ASP A 308 6.00 -14.36 23.99
C ASP A 308 4.47 -14.39 24.15
N LEU A 309 3.71 -14.01 23.12
CA LEU A 309 2.25 -13.96 23.15
C LEU A 309 1.56 -15.29 22.82
N HIS A 310 2.32 -16.28 22.32
CA HIS A 310 1.83 -17.62 21.98
C HIS A 310 0.63 -17.65 21.02
N HIS A 311 0.65 -16.79 19.99
CA HIS A 311 -0.36 -16.79 18.93
C HIS A 311 0.25 -16.58 17.55
N TYR A 312 -0.53 -16.83 16.50
CA TYR A 312 -0.09 -16.63 15.13
C TYR A 312 -0.34 -15.19 14.66
N LEU A 313 0.61 -14.69 13.87
CA LEU A 313 0.58 -13.36 13.27
C LEU A 313 0.97 -13.42 11.79
N TRP A 314 0.40 -12.51 11.02
CA TRP A 314 0.93 -12.09 9.72
C TRP A 314 1.86 -10.90 9.92
N VAL A 315 3.14 -11.06 9.61
CA VAL A 315 4.14 -10.01 9.80
C VAL A 315 4.83 -9.69 8.49
N HIS A 316 4.95 -8.40 8.18
CA HIS A 316 5.57 -7.95 6.94
C HIS A 316 7.09 -8.20 7.00
N VAL A 317 7.71 -8.65 5.90
CA VAL A 317 9.16 -8.94 5.87
C VAL A 317 10.03 -7.76 6.29
N ASP A 318 9.68 -6.54 5.92
CA ASP A 318 10.43 -5.35 6.33
C ASP A 318 10.37 -5.05 7.84
N ASP A 319 9.53 -5.75 8.62
CA ASP A 319 9.45 -5.62 10.09
C ASP A 319 10.27 -6.70 10.83
N ILE A 320 10.92 -7.60 10.10
CA ILE A 320 11.65 -8.73 10.66
C ILE A 320 13.07 -8.82 10.11
N ALA A 321 13.95 -9.41 10.91
CA ALA A 321 15.30 -9.79 10.53
C ALA A 321 15.59 -11.20 11.05
N LEU A 322 16.49 -11.93 10.41
CA LEU A 322 16.94 -13.23 10.91
C LEU A 322 17.47 -13.09 12.34
N TYR A 323 17.04 -14.00 13.22
CA TYR A 323 17.51 -13.97 14.60
C TYR A 323 18.98 -14.44 14.67
N GLU A 324 19.87 -13.56 15.11
CA GLU A 324 21.26 -13.90 15.39
C GLU A 324 21.41 -14.41 16.82
N TYR A 325 21.76 -15.69 16.95
CA TYR A 325 22.05 -16.27 18.25
C TYR A 325 23.37 -15.72 18.82
N GLN A 326 23.31 -15.15 20.02
CA GLN A 326 24.47 -14.59 20.72
C GLN A 326 24.90 -15.50 21.89
N PRO A 327 25.75 -16.51 21.66
CA PRO A 327 26.14 -17.49 22.69
C PRO A 327 26.86 -16.86 23.89
N ALA A 328 27.54 -15.73 23.70
CA ALA A 328 28.23 -15.00 24.76
C ALA A 328 27.30 -14.52 25.88
N LEU A 329 25.99 -14.40 25.64
CA LEU A 329 25.01 -14.10 26.69
C LEU A 329 24.95 -15.18 27.78
N LYS A 330 25.21 -16.46 27.44
CA LYS A 330 25.27 -17.55 28.42
C LYS A 330 26.34 -17.31 29.49
N GLN A 331 27.45 -16.66 29.12
CA GLN A 331 28.55 -16.34 30.04
C GLN A 331 28.26 -15.11 30.91
N LYS A 332 27.21 -14.34 30.58
CA LYS A 332 26.74 -13.18 31.35
C LYS A 332 25.58 -13.50 32.29
N LEU A 333 25.08 -14.74 32.28
CA LEU A 333 24.07 -15.21 33.23
C LEU A 333 24.74 -15.43 34.59
N ILE A 334 24.51 -14.51 35.52
CA ILE A 334 24.83 -14.70 36.92
C ILE A 334 23.70 -15.54 37.52
N LEU A 335 23.98 -16.81 37.81
CA LEU A 335 23.05 -17.67 38.55
C LEU A 335 23.14 -17.33 40.05
N PRO A 336 22.04 -17.43 40.81
CA PRO A 336 22.10 -17.34 42.26
C PRO A 336 23.03 -18.43 42.82
N PRO A 337 23.78 -18.16 43.89
CA PRO A 337 24.53 -19.19 44.60
C PRO A 337 23.57 -20.25 45.17
N GLU A 338 24.02 -21.52 45.17
CA GLU A 338 23.27 -22.70 45.66
C GLU A 338 22.86 -22.61 47.13
#